data_AF-A0A251WBD9-F1
#
_entry.id   AF-A0A251WBD9-F1
#
_cell.length_a   1.000
_cell.length_b   1.000
_cell.length_c   1.000
_cell.angle_alpha   90.00
_cell.angle_beta   90.00
_cell.angle_gamma   90.00
#
_symmetry.space_group_name_H-M   'P 1'
#
loop_
_entity.id
_entity.type
_entity.pdbx_description
1 polymer ?
#
loop_
_entity_poly.entity_id
_entity_poly.type
_entity_poly.pdbx_seq_one_letter_code
_entity_poly.pdbx_strand_id
1 'polypeptide(L)'
;MFILKRQDVDISSVQHPRKDQKIPILTYQGMTFRLLNVFQATQEEEARSLWRELTDNQGKACVLLEEPERYSIWGKVRLDQLTSDIPATGSSSTGEGGSPLLVQACLLMLQSMYLDIEDLMGTKQGNAFQRDVMTVFQKGRFAQAETADAVQQLLTADPLNSLQPPPWQESQMVLLLQEMHRLGKSYFGNTGFTRSVLDALQELSSQERKAFLEWLGHSQAGSLWR
;
A
#
# COMPACT_ATOMS: atom_id res chain seq x y z
N MET A 1 -9.23 -12.94 16.27
CA MET A 1 -7.82 -12.75 15.88
C MET A 1 -6.98 -13.69 16.72
N PHE A 2 -6.07 -14.46 16.11
CA PHE A 2 -5.56 -15.70 16.71
C PHE A 2 -4.08 -15.62 17.04
N ILE A 3 -3.76 -16.15 18.22
CA ILE A 3 -2.41 -16.48 18.66
C ILE A 3 -2.17 -17.93 18.26
N LEU A 4 -1.08 -18.19 17.55
CA LEU A 4 -0.72 -19.52 17.07
C LEU A 4 0.36 -20.11 17.95
N LYS A 5 0.33 -21.43 18.14
CA LYS A 5 1.45 -22.16 18.74
C LYS A 5 2.29 -22.77 17.65
N ARG A 6 3.55 -23.09 17.97
CA ARG A 6 4.48 -23.75 17.03
C ARG A 6 3.89 -24.99 16.34
N GLN A 7 3.04 -25.74 17.02
CA GLN A 7 2.39 -26.95 16.50
C GLN A 7 1.29 -26.69 15.45
N ASP A 8 0.76 -25.46 15.39
CA ASP A 8 -0.36 -25.11 14.52
C ASP A 8 0.13 -24.66 13.13
N VAL A 9 1.44 -24.49 12.94
CA VAL A 9 2.02 -23.82 11.78
C VAL A 9 3.15 -24.62 11.14
N ASP A 10 3.27 -24.49 9.83
CA ASP A 10 4.43 -24.97 9.09
C ASP A 10 5.40 -23.82 8.84
N ILE A 11 6.69 -24.00 9.14
CA ILE A 11 7.71 -22.98 8.93
C ILE A 11 8.77 -23.54 7.99
N SER A 12 8.85 -22.98 6.79
CA SER A 12 9.83 -23.33 5.78
C SER A 12 10.76 -22.15 5.50
N SER A 13 11.85 -22.41 4.79
CA SER A 13 12.79 -21.37 4.36
C SER A 13 12.80 -21.29 2.85
N VAL A 14 12.51 -20.11 2.30
CA VAL A 14 12.55 -19.86 0.86
C VAL A 14 13.82 -19.10 0.52
N GLN A 15 14.53 -19.52 -0.51
CA GLN A 15 15.74 -18.84 -0.99
C GLN A 15 15.34 -17.50 -1.61
N HIS A 16 15.98 -16.41 -1.18
CA HIS A 16 15.75 -15.11 -1.79
C HIS A 16 16.26 -15.13 -3.25
N PRO A 17 15.45 -14.73 -4.25
CA PRO A 17 15.81 -14.87 -5.66
C PRO A 17 17.00 -14.01 -6.09
N ARG A 18 17.22 -12.87 -5.42
CA ARG A 18 18.34 -11.94 -5.67
C ARG A 18 19.47 -11.93 -4.63
N LYS A 19 19.34 -12.64 -3.50
CA LYS A 19 20.33 -12.63 -2.41
C LYS A 19 20.56 -14.07 -1.94
N ASP A 20 21.78 -14.39 -1.52
CA ASP A 20 22.07 -15.69 -0.93
C ASP A 20 21.61 -15.76 0.55
N GLN A 21 20.34 -15.41 0.79
CA GLN A 21 19.73 -15.35 2.10
C GLN A 21 18.43 -16.15 2.11
N LYS A 22 18.25 -16.97 3.14
CA LYS A 22 17.02 -17.73 3.37
C LYS A 22 16.03 -16.90 4.17
N ILE A 23 14.80 -16.79 3.68
CA ILE A 23 13.72 -16.08 4.34
C ILE A 23 12.80 -17.11 5.01
N PRO A 24 12.55 -17.00 6.32
CA PRO A 24 11.59 -17.88 6.99
C PRO A 24 10.16 -17.51 6.60
N ILE A 25 9.37 -18.52 6.27
CA ILE A 25 7.96 -18.41 5.87
C ILE A 25 7.10 -19.32 6.74
N LEU A 26 6.11 -18.71 7.36
CA LEU A 26 5.09 -19.40 8.12
C LEU A 26 3.88 -19.63 7.22
N THR A 27 3.39 -20.86 7.17
CA THR A 27 2.16 -21.23 6.46
C THR A 27 1.11 -21.69 7.47
N TYR A 28 -0.07 -21.08 7.39
CA TYR A 28 -1.20 -21.42 8.24
C TYR A 28 -2.51 -21.30 7.45
N GLN A 29 -3.31 -22.36 7.42
CA GLN A 29 -4.60 -22.41 6.69
C GLN A 29 -4.51 -21.95 5.22
N GLY A 30 -3.43 -22.33 4.53
CA GLY A 30 -3.21 -21.94 3.12
C GLY A 30 -2.80 -20.48 2.92
N MET A 31 -2.62 -19.70 3.99
CA MET A 31 -2.03 -18.37 3.95
C MET A 31 -0.56 -18.41 4.34
N THR A 32 0.24 -17.55 3.73
CA THR A 32 1.67 -17.41 4.03
C THR A 32 1.95 -16.10 4.76
N PHE A 33 2.94 -16.15 5.64
CA PHE A 33 3.34 -15.04 6.48
C PHE A 33 4.87 -14.95 6.52
N ARG A 34 5.41 -13.73 6.52
CA ARG A 34 6.85 -13.47 6.71
C ARG A 34 7.13 -13.01 8.12
N LEU A 35 8.30 -13.35 8.64
CA LEU A 35 8.73 -12.87 9.95
C LEU A 35 8.90 -11.35 9.94
N LEU A 36 8.26 -10.66 10.91
CA LEU A 36 8.40 -9.22 11.11
C LEU A 36 9.30 -8.90 12.29
N ASN A 37 9.10 -9.59 13.42
CA ASN A 37 9.87 -9.33 14.63
C ASN A 37 9.96 -10.57 15.53
N VAL A 38 11.00 -10.64 16.36
CA VAL A 38 11.23 -11.71 17.33
C VAL A 38 11.49 -11.08 18.70
N PHE A 39 10.92 -11.69 19.73
CA PHE A 39 10.98 -11.26 21.12
C PHE A 39 11.38 -12.44 22.00
N GLN A 40 12.14 -12.18 23.06
CA GLN A 40 12.46 -13.21 24.04
C GLN A 40 11.22 -13.63 24.85
N ALA A 41 11.26 -14.80 25.50
CA ALA A 41 10.18 -15.25 26.37
C ALA A 41 9.81 -14.24 27.48
N THR A 42 10.78 -13.43 27.95
CA THR A 42 10.56 -12.37 28.94
C THR A 42 9.85 -11.13 28.40
N GLN A 43 9.71 -11.01 27.07
CA GLN A 43 9.11 -9.86 26.37
C GLN A 43 7.68 -10.16 25.85
N GLU A 44 6.98 -11.07 26.52
CA GLU A 44 5.61 -11.47 26.13
C GLU A 44 4.65 -10.28 26.00
N GLU A 45 4.60 -9.41 27.02
CA GLU A 45 3.70 -8.25 27.03
C GLU A 45 4.01 -7.28 25.89
N GLU A 46 5.29 -7.09 25.57
CA GLU A 46 5.75 -6.25 24.46
C GLU A 46 5.32 -6.83 23.11
N ALA A 47 5.53 -8.14 22.92
CA ALA A 47 5.12 -8.85 21.72
C ALA A 47 3.59 -8.80 21.50
N ARG A 48 2.80 -9.01 22.56
CA ARG A 48 1.34 -8.92 22.51
C ARG A 48 0.85 -7.50 22.23
N SER A 49 1.52 -6.50 22.81
CA SER A 49 1.16 -5.09 22.61
C SER A 49 1.45 -4.65 21.18
N LEU A 50 2.63 -4.97 20.65
CA LEU A 50 2.96 -4.65 19.26
C LEU A 50 2.03 -5.39 18.29
N TRP A 51 1.73 -6.67 18.55
CA TRP A 51 0.78 -7.41 17.71
C TRP A 51 -0.60 -6.76 17.70
N ARG A 52 -1.16 -6.40 18.87
CA ARG A 52 -2.43 -5.67 18.96
C ARG A 52 -2.38 -4.33 18.24
N GLU A 53 -1.30 -3.58 18.38
CA GLU A 53 -1.16 -2.31 17.66
C GLU A 53 -1.17 -2.51 16.14
N LEU A 54 -0.42 -3.48 15.62
CA LEU A 54 -0.35 -3.74 14.18
C LEU A 54 -1.69 -4.23 13.62
N THR A 55 -2.48 -4.95 14.41
CA THR A 55 -3.72 -5.56 13.96
C THR A 55 -4.95 -4.71 14.23
N ASP A 56 -5.16 -4.29 15.48
CA ASP A 56 -6.34 -3.55 15.92
C ASP A 56 -6.27 -2.08 15.50
N ASN A 57 -5.08 -1.47 15.58
CA ASN A 57 -4.91 -0.04 15.25
C ASN A 57 -4.46 0.21 13.81
N GLN A 58 -3.67 -0.69 13.22
CA GLN A 58 -3.14 -0.53 11.85
C GLN A 58 -3.80 -1.46 10.82
N GLY A 59 -4.74 -2.32 11.21
CA GLY A 59 -5.47 -3.20 10.29
C GLY A 59 -4.61 -4.27 9.60
N LYS A 60 -3.34 -4.44 9.97
CA LYS A 60 -2.43 -5.37 9.29
C LYS A 60 -2.78 -6.80 9.64
N ALA A 61 -2.97 -7.63 8.63
CA ALA A 61 -3.14 -9.06 8.80
C ALA A 61 -1.82 -9.69 9.29
N CYS A 62 -1.66 -9.83 10.59
CA CYS A 62 -0.49 -10.45 11.20
C CYS A 62 -0.86 -11.41 12.35
N VAL A 63 0.00 -12.41 12.55
CA VAL A 63 -0.18 -13.46 13.56
C VAL A 63 0.96 -13.38 14.57
N LEU A 64 0.62 -13.58 15.83
CA LEU A 64 1.59 -13.79 16.91
C LEU A 64 1.79 -15.29 17.07
N LEU A 65 3.02 -15.75 16.91
CA LEU A 65 3.44 -17.12 17.14
C LEU A 65 4.14 -17.23 18.50
N GLU A 66 3.59 -18.08 19.37
CA GLU A 66 4.16 -18.44 20.66
C GLU A 66 5.02 -19.70 20.52
N GLU A 67 6.27 -19.58 20.94
CA GLU A 67 7.22 -20.69 21.03
C GLU A 67 7.77 -20.76 22.47
N PRO A 68 8.24 -21.93 22.94
CA PRO A 68 8.62 -22.10 24.34
C PRO A 68 9.66 -21.10 24.87
N GLU A 69 10.52 -20.58 24.00
CA GLU A 69 11.62 -19.68 24.36
C GLU A 69 11.48 -18.26 23.77
N ARG A 70 10.46 -18.01 22.93
CA ARG A 70 10.33 -16.75 22.21
C ARG A 70 8.91 -16.48 21.69
N TYR A 71 8.65 -15.22 21.40
CA TYR A 71 7.47 -14.79 20.65
C TYR A 71 7.91 -14.24 19.29
N SER A 72 7.12 -14.46 18.25
CA SER A 72 7.40 -13.88 16.93
C SER A 72 6.14 -13.36 16.27
N ILE A 73 6.25 -12.22 15.59
CA ILE A 73 5.14 -11.63 14.84
C ILE A 73 5.39 -11.87 13.36
N TRP A 74 4.37 -12.34 12.67
CA TRP A 74 4.43 -12.66 11.25
C TRP A 74 3.36 -11.92 10.48
N GLY A 75 3.76 -11.18 9.44
CA GLY A 75 2.87 -10.42 8.58
C GLY A 75 2.44 -11.24 7.37
N LYS A 76 1.15 -11.23 7.04
CA LYS A 76 0.61 -11.93 5.86
C LYS A 76 1.29 -11.38 4.60
N VAL A 77 1.72 -12.29 3.73
CA VAL A 77 2.34 -11.97 2.45
C VAL A 77 1.77 -12.87 1.38
N ARG A 78 1.84 -12.45 0.12
CA ARG A 78 1.68 -13.39 -1.01
C ARG A 78 3.06 -13.90 -1.43
N LEU A 79 3.16 -15.16 -1.84
CA LEU A 79 4.45 -15.75 -2.23
C LEU A 79 5.15 -14.94 -3.35
N ASP A 80 4.38 -14.31 -4.23
CA ASP A 80 4.88 -13.45 -5.31
C ASP A 80 5.58 -12.17 -4.79
N GLN A 81 5.16 -11.66 -3.63
CA GLN A 81 5.69 -10.46 -2.96
C GLN A 81 7.08 -10.67 -2.34
N LEU A 82 7.44 -11.92 -2.01
CA LEU A 82 8.76 -12.27 -1.47
C LEU A 82 9.89 -12.07 -2.47
N THR A 83 9.56 -12.01 -3.76
CA THR A 83 10.50 -11.76 -4.85
C THR A 83 10.90 -10.29 -4.95
N SER A 84 10.07 -9.38 -4.42
CA SER A 84 10.14 -7.96 -4.75
C SER A 84 10.49 -7.02 -3.59
N ASP A 85 10.24 -7.35 -2.31
CA ASP A 85 10.52 -6.42 -1.21
C ASP A 85 10.97 -7.06 0.11
N ILE A 86 12.18 -6.69 0.55
CA ILE A 86 12.44 -6.43 1.96
C ILE A 86 13.02 -5.00 2.07
N PRO A 87 12.33 -4.08 2.77
CA PRO A 87 12.97 -2.90 3.31
C PRO A 87 13.91 -3.36 4.44
N ALA A 88 15.21 -3.13 4.26
CA ALA A 88 16.16 -3.26 5.34
C ALA A 88 15.78 -2.25 6.43
N THR A 89 15.64 -2.74 7.65
CA THR A 89 15.70 -1.92 8.85
C THR A 89 16.97 -1.08 8.80
N GLY A 90 16.79 0.24 8.79
CA GLY A 90 17.87 1.21 8.93
C GLY A 90 18.48 1.69 7.61
N SER A 91 18.63 3.02 7.53
CA SER A 91 19.37 3.78 6.52
C SER A 91 18.81 3.81 5.10
N SER A 92 18.31 5.00 4.75
CA SER A 92 18.53 5.68 3.46
C SER A 92 19.40 4.92 2.44
N SER A 93 18.79 4.54 1.31
CA SER A 93 19.20 4.93 -0.05
C SER A 93 18.87 3.87 -1.10
N THR A 94 18.29 4.36 -2.21
CA THR A 94 18.45 3.91 -3.60
C THR A 94 18.17 2.44 -3.96
N GLY A 95 16.97 2.23 -4.48
CA GLY A 95 16.66 1.17 -5.44
C GLY A 95 15.39 1.56 -6.21
N GLU A 96 15.57 2.19 -7.37
CA GLU A 96 14.73 2.55 -8.54
C GLU A 96 13.18 2.31 -8.60
N GLY A 97 12.51 1.83 -7.56
CA GLY A 97 11.06 1.86 -7.36
C GLY A 97 10.67 2.96 -6.37
N GLY A 98 9.53 3.62 -6.62
CA GLY A 98 8.98 4.61 -5.69
C GLY A 98 8.56 3.97 -4.36
N SER A 99 8.51 4.79 -3.30
CA SER A 99 8.08 4.34 -1.98
C SER A 99 6.65 3.77 -2.06
N PRO A 100 6.39 2.52 -1.62
CA PRO A 100 5.06 1.90 -1.66
C PRO A 100 3.98 2.76 -1.00
N LEU A 101 4.33 3.47 0.07
CA LEU A 101 3.45 4.42 0.75
C LEU A 101 2.96 5.53 -0.20
N LEU A 102 3.85 6.10 -1.02
CA LEU A 102 3.49 7.18 -1.93
C LEU A 102 2.54 6.68 -3.02
N VAL A 103 2.77 5.46 -3.52
CA VAL A 103 1.90 4.82 -4.52
C VAL A 103 0.50 4.59 -3.93
N GLN A 104 0.43 4.03 -2.72
CA GLN A 104 -0.83 3.78 -2.02
C GLN A 104 -1.61 5.07 -1.77
N ALA A 105 -0.94 6.13 -1.32
CA ALA A 105 -1.56 7.43 -1.10
C ALA A 105 -2.10 8.05 -2.41
N CYS A 106 -1.34 7.98 -3.51
CA CYS A 106 -1.81 8.44 -4.82
C CYS A 106 -3.02 7.64 -5.31
N LEU A 107 -3.03 6.32 -5.07
CA LEU A 107 -4.16 5.46 -5.41
C LEU A 107 -5.40 5.79 -4.58
N LEU A 108 -5.27 5.99 -3.26
CA LEU A 108 -6.40 6.42 -2.41
C LEU A 108 -7.04 7.70 -2.92
N MET A 109 -6.21 8.70 -3.26
CA MET A 109 -6.69 9.96 -3.82
C MET A 109 -7.39 9.75 -5.18
N LEU A 110 -6.83 8.90 -6.05
CA LEU A 110 -7.42 8.61 -7.35
C LEU A 110 -8.78 7.92 -7.23
N GLN A 111 -8.87 6.94 -6.33
CA GLN A 111 -10.10 6.19 -6.05
C GLN A 111 -11.18 7.09 -5.46
N SER A 112 -10.85 7.93 -4.49
CA SER A 112 -11.79 8.91 -3.93
C SER A 112 -12.36 9.83 -5.01
N MET A 113 -11.52 10.33 -5.93
CA MET A 113 -12.00 11.15 -7.03
C MET A 113 -12.90 10.37 -8.01
N TYR A 114 -12.58 9.10 -8.30
CA TYR A 114 -13.43 8.24 -9.13
C TYR A 114 -14.81 8.01 -8.49
N LEU A 115 -14.83 7.70 -7.19
CA LEU A 115 -16.06 7.52 -6.42
C LEU A 115 -16.88 8.80 -6.38
N ASP A 116 -16.27 9.96 -6.09
CA ASP A 116 -16.97 11.25 -6.08
C ASP A 116 -17.60 11.56 -7.46
N ILE A 117 -16.90 11.27 -8.56
CA ILE A 117 -17.45 11.46 -9.92
C ILE A 117 -18.62 10.51 -10.17
N GLU A 118 -18.47 9.23 -9.81
CA GLU A 118 -19.52 8.23 -10.01
C GLU A 118 -20.77 8.55 -9.17
N ASP A 119 -20.60 8.95 -7.92
CA ASP A 119 -21.68 9.27 -7.00
C ASP A 119 -22.41 10.56 -7.37
N LEU A 120 -21.67 11.60 -7.76
CA LEU A 120 -22.25 12.91 -8.07
C LEU A 120 -22.77 13.03 -9.51
N MET A 121 -22.15 12.31 -10.45
CA MET A 121 -22.40 12.47 -11.90
C MET A 121 -22.87 11.18 -12.60
N GLY A 122 -22.86 10.06 -11.88
CA GLY A 122 -23.34 8.76 -12.35
C GLY A 122 -22.27 7.91 -13.03
N THR A 123 -22.56 6.62 -13.13
CA THR A 123 -21.70 5.56 -13.70
C THR A 123 -21.17 5.86 -15.10
N LYS A 124 -21.94 6.59 -15.93
CA LYS A 124 -21.49 7.00 -17.26
C LYS A 124 -20.27 7.93 -17.21
N GLN A 125 -20.24 8.85 -16.24
CA GLN A 125 -19.11 9.76 -16.05
C GLN A 125 -17.96 9.06 -15.34
N GLY A 126 -18.23 8.16 -14.38
CA GLY A 126 -17.19 7.29 -13.81
C GLY A 126 -16.44 6.49 -14.88
N ASN A 127 -17.17 5.86 -15.81
CA ASN A 127 -16.58 5.13 -16.93
C ASN A 127 -15.82 6.05 -17.91
N ALA A 128 -16.23 7.31 -18.08
CA ALA A 128 -15.48 8.28 -18.86
C ALA A 128 -14.17 8.64 -18.16
N PHE A 129 -14.22 8.89 -16.86
CA PHE A 129 -13.07 9.20 -16.03
C PHE A 129 -12.05 8.05 -16.03
N GLN A 130 -12.49 6.79 -15.91
CA GLN A 130 -11.62 5.62 -16.04
C GLN A 130 -10.85 5.60 -17.37
N ARG A 131 -11.48 5.95 -18.50
CA ARG A 131 -10.81 6.02 -19.81
C ARG A 131 -9.79 7.15 -19.86
N ASP A 132 -10.08 8.29 -19.25
CA ASP A 132 -9.14 9.40 -19.15
C ASP A 132 -7.93 9.03 -18.29
N VAL A 133 -8.15 8.35 -17.16
CA VAL A 133 -7.10 7.80 -16.30
C VAL A 133 -6.24 6.77 -17.05
N MET A 134 -6.85 5.87 -17.82
CA MET A 134 -6.10 4.92 -18.66
C MET A 134 -5.20 5.65 -19.66
N THR A 135 -5.66 6.77 -20.23
CA THR A 135 -4.85 7.60 -21.13
C THR A 135 -3.64 8.20 -20.41
N VAL A 136 -3.81 8.66 -19.17
CA VAL A 136 -2.71 9.14 -18.32
C VAL A 136 -1.69 8.03 -18.04
N PHE A 137 -2.17 6.83 -17.69
CA PHE A 137 -1.31 5.69 -17.40
C PHE A 137 -0.51 5.22 -18.62
N GLN A 138 -1.12 5.22 -19.81
CA GLN A 138 -0.43 4.92 -21.05
C GLN A 138 0.65 5.97 -21.39
N LYS A 139 0.33 7.27 -21.23
CA LYS A 139 1.27 8.37 -21.44
C LYS A 139 2.47 8.28 -20.50
N GLY A 140 2.25 7.96 -19.23
CA GLY A 140 3.29 7.83 -18.21
C GLY A 140 3.96 6.46 -18.13
N ARG A 141 3.53 5.49 -18.95
CA ARG A 141 4.01 4.09 -18.94
C ARG A 141 3.96 3.46 -17.54
N PHE A 142 2.82 3.60 -16.88
CA PHE A 142 2.60 3.05 -15.54
C PHE A 142 2.52 1.52 -15.62
N ALA A 143 3.37 0.84 -14.84
CA ALA A 143 3.33 -0.61 -14.73
C ALA A 143 2.01 -1.07 -14.09
N GLN A 144 1.47 -2.20 -14.54
CA GLN A 144 0.23 -2.80 -14.01
C GLN A 144 -1.01 -1.91 -14.20
N ALA A 145 -1.00 -1.06 -15.23
CA ALA A 145 -2.07 -0.14 -15.59
C ALA A 145 -2.27 -0.04 -17.11
N GLU A 146 -1.83 -1.05 -17.86
CA GLU A 146 -1.79 -1.05 -19.32
C GLU A 146 -3.14 -1.41 -19.97
N THR A 147 -4.02 -2.10 -19.24
CA THR A 147 -5.32 -2.58 -19.73
C THR A 147 -6.48 -1.96 -18.96
N ALA A 148 -7.66 -1.92 -19.57
CA ALA A 148 -8.87 -1.39 -18.92
C ALA A 148 -9.20 -2.14 -17.61
N ASP A 149 -9.02 -3.46 -17.58
CA ASP A 149 -9.22 -4.28 -16.39
C ASP A 149 -8.21 -3.96 -15.29
N ALA A 150 -6.94 -3.75 -15.64
CA ALA A 150 -5.90 -3.37 -14.67
C ALA A 150 -6.21 -2.00 -14.05
N VAL A 151 -6.65 -1.02 -14.87
CA VAL A 151 -7.10 0.28 -14.36
C VAL A 151 -8.33 0.13 -13.47
N GLN A 152 -9.30 -0.70 -13.86
CA GLN A 152 -10.48 -0.94 -13.02
C GLN A 152 -10.10 -1.51 -11.66
N GLN A 153 -9.17 -2.47 -11.62
CA GLN A 153 -8.65 -3.02 -10.36
C GLN A 153 -7.99 -1.93 -9.50
N LEU A 154 -7.16 -1.06 -10.09
CA LEU A 154 -6.56 0.06 -9.37
C LEU A 154 -7.58 1.09 -8.86
N LEU A 155 -8.72 1.24 -9.52
CA LEU A 155 -9.79 2.17 -9.12
C LEU A 155 -10.74 1.61 -8.05
N THR A 156 -10.74 0.29 -7.84
CA THR A 156 -11.78 -0.36 -7.01
C THR A 156 -11.24 -1.24 -5.89
N ALA A 157 -10.04 -1.79 -6.02
CA ALA A 157 -9.46 -2.64 -4.99
C ALA A 157 -8.81 -1.80 -3.89
N ASP A 158 -8.94 -2.25 -2.65
CA ASP A 158 -8.34 -1.59 -1.48
C ASP A 158 -6.80 -1.49 -1.65
N PRO A 159 -6.24 -0.26 -1.76
CA PRO A 159 -4.82 -0.05 -2.03
C PRO A 159 -3.94 -0.35 -0.80
N LEU A 160 -4.51 -0.39 0.39
CA LEU A 160 -3.79 -0.65 1.64
C LEU A 160 -3.67 -2.14 1.94
N ASN A 161 -4.71 -2.92 1.60
CA ASN A 161 -4.80 -4.33 2.02
C ASN A 161 -4.83 -5.34 0.86
N SER A 162 -5.39 -4.96 -0.30
CA SER A 162 -5.73 -5.91 -1.36
C SER A 162 -4.82 -5.81 -2.58
N LEU A 163 -4.26 -4.63 -2.85
CA LEU A 163 -3.34 -4.39 -3.94
C LEU A 163 -1.88 -4.50 -3.49
N GLN A 164 -1.07 -5.17 -4.31
CA GLN A 164 0.37 -4.94 -4.25
C GLN A 164 0.63 -3.58 -4.91
N PRO A 165 1.28 -2.63 -4.23
CA PRO A 165 1.60 -1.36 -4.84
C PRO A 165 2.43 -1.61 -6.12
N PRO A 166 1.96 -1.14 -7.29
CA PRO A 166 2.75 -1.25 -8.50
C PRO A 166 4.12 -0.56 -8.31
N PRO A 167 5.17 -1.00 -9.03
CA PRO A 167 6.52 -0.44 -8.91
C PRO A 167 6.64 0.91 -9.63
N TRP A 168 5.77 1.86 -9.29
CA TRP A 168 5.73 3.19 -9.89
C TRP A 168 6.87 4.05 -9.39
N GLN A 169 7.43 4.84 -10.28
CA GLN A 169 8.51 5.77 -9.96
C GLN A 169 7.93 7.09 -9.42
N GLU A 170 8.76 7.86 -8.73
CA GLU A 170 8.37 9.17 -8.19
C GLU A 170 7.90 10.15 -9.26
N SER A 171 8.57 10.16 -10.41
CA SER A 171 8.16 10.95 -11.57
C SER A 171 6.75 10.59 -12.06
N GLN A 172 6.38 9.32 -12.00
CA GLN A 172 5.04 8.84 -12.36
C GLN A 172 4.01 9.29 -11.32
N MET A 173 4.33 9.23 -10.04
CA MET A 173 3.43 9.71 -8.98
C MET A 173 3.17 11.22 -9.10
N VAL A 174 4.20 12.01 -9.39
CA VAL A 174 4.05 13.46 -9.65
C VAL A 174 3.20 13.70 -10.90
N LEU A 175 3.44 12.98 -11.99
CA LEU A 175 2.64 13.07 -13.21
C LEU A 175 1.16 12.72 -12.94
N LEU A 176 0.91 11.66 -12.19
CA LEU A 176 -0.44 11.24 -11.81
C LEU A 176 -1.16 12.34 -11.04
N LEU A 177 -0.52 12.92 -10.03
CA LEU A 177 -1.13 13.98 -9.22
C LEU A 177 -1.42 15.26 -10.03
N GLN A 178 -0.56 15.60 -11.00
CA GLN A 178 -0.80 16.72 -11.91
C GLN A 178 -2.00 16.46 -12.83
N GLU A 179 -2.06 15.28 -13.44
CA GLU A 179 -3.16 14.90 -14.34
C GLU A 179 -4.46 14.69 -13.57
N MET A 180 -4.43 14.15 -12.35
CA MET A 180 -5.58 14.06 -11.46
C MET A 180 -6.16 15.42 -11.16
N HIS A 181 -5.33 16.41 -10.82
CA HIS A 181 -5.82 17.76 -10.59
C HIS A 181 -6.43 18.38 -11.86
N ARG A 182 -5.82 18.16 -13.03
CA ARG A 182 -6.35 18.61 -14.32
C ARG A 182 -7.70 17.95 -14.65
N LEU A 183 -7.80 16.62 -14.48
CA LEU A 183 -9.02 15.86 -14.71
C LEU A 183 -10.12 16.28 -13.72
N GLY A 184 -9.82 16.32 -12.42
CA GLY A 184 -10.76 16.77 -11.40
C GLY A 184 -11.33 18.16 -11.73
N LYS A 185 -10.49 19.11 -12.13
CA LYS A 185 -10.96 20.44 -12.57
C LYS A 185 -11.89 20.37 -13.79
N SER A 186 -11.65 19.44 -14.72
CA SER A 186 -12.50 19.23 -15.89
C SER A 186 -13.86 18.63 -15.55
N TYR A 187 -13.92 17.70 -14.59
CA TYR A 187 -15.16 17.04 -14.18
C TYR A 187 -15.97 17.91 -13.21
N PHE A 188 -15.34 18.47 -12.17
CA PHE A 188 -16.01 19.26 -11.13
C PHE A 188 -16.15 20.75 -11.47
N GLY A 189 -15.46 21.24 -12.51
CA GLY A 189 -15.50 22.64 -12.94
C GLY A 189 -14.73 23.63 -12.05
N ASN A 190 -14.18 23.17 -10.92
CA ASN A 190 -13.42 23.98 -9.96
C ASN A 190 -12.37 23.12 -9.23
N THR A 191 -11.66 23.69 -8.26
CA THR A 191 -10.64 23.00 -7.44
C THR A 191 -11.13 22.60 -6.05
N GLY A 192 -12.42 22.72 -5.75
CA GLY A 192 -13.00 22.38 -4.45
C GLY A 192 -12.95 20.88 -4.12
N PHE A 193 -12.83 20.02 -5.14
CA PHE A 193 -12.68 18.57 -4.99
C PHE A 193 -11.38 18.19 -4.25
N THR A 194 -10.34 19.04 -4.26
CA THR A 194 -9.03 18.70 -3.68
C THR A 194 -9.14 18.37 -2.21
N ARG A 195 -10.01 19.05 -1.46
CA ARG A 195 -10.26 18.76 -0.04
C ARG A 195 -10.83 17.36 0.16
N SER A 196 -11.88 17.00 -0.58
CA SER A 196 -12.51 15.67 -0.53
C SER A 196 -11.49 14.57 -0.82
N VAL A 197 -10.70 14.77 -1.88
CA VAL A 197 -9.67 13.84 -2.30
C VAL A 197 -8.53 13.70 -1.28
N LEU A 198 -8.13 14.80 -0.63
CA LEU A 198 -7.13 14.75 0.45
C LEU A 198 -7.67 14.10 1.72
N ASP A 199 -8.98 14.21 1.99
CA ASP A 199 -9.62 13.54 3.12
C ASP A 199 -9.55 12.00 3.00
N ALA A 200 -9.43 11.45 1.78
CA ALA A 200 -9.17 10.02 1.58
C ALA A 200 -7.84 9.53 2.20
N LEU A 201 -6.88 10.43 2.44
CA LEU A 201 -5.62 10.09 3.12
C LEU A 201 -5.82 9.83 4.62
N GLN A 202 -7.01 10.05 5.18
CA GLN A 202 -7.33 9.70 6.56
C GLN A 202 -7.32 8.18 6.81
N GLU A 203 -7.41 7.36 5.75
CA GLU A 203 -7.26 5.90 5.82
C GLU A 203 -5.81 5.45 6.14
N LEU A 204 -4.82 6.33 5.91
CA LEU A 204 -3.43 6.07 6.30
C LEU A 204 -3.22 6.34 7.79
N SER A 205 -2.22 5.69 8.39
CA SER A 205 -1.82 6.06 9.75
C SER A 205 -1.35 7.51 9.82
N SER A 206 -1.42 8.13 10.99
CA SER A 206 -1.04 9.54 11.17
C SER A 206 0.40 9.83 10.74
N GLN A 207 1.32 8.88 10.92
CA GLN A 207 2.72 9.01 10.52
C GLN A 207 2.89 8.92 9.00
N GLU A 208 2.24 7.94 8.36
CA GLU A 208 2.25 7.73 6.91
C GLU A 208 1.63 8.92 6.16
N ARG A 209 0.48 9.40 6.63
CA ARG A 209 -0.16 10.60 6.11
C ARG A 209 0.75 11.81 6.21
N LYS A 210 1.40 12.03 7.36
CA LYS A 210 2.35 13.14 7.54
C LYS A 210 3.52 13.04 6.55
N ALA A 211 4.10 11.85 6.40
CA ALA A 211 5.20 11.62 5.46
C ALA A 211 4.79 11.88 4.00
N PHE A 212 3.60 11.45 3.58
CA PHE A 212 3.08 11.73 2.25
C PHE A 212 2.84 13.22 2.03
N LEU A 213 2.21 13.92 2.97
CA LEU A 213 1.94 15.36 2.86
C LEU A 213 3.24 16.19 2.84
N GLU A 214 4.24 15.79 3.62
CA GLU A 214 5.56 16.40 3.58
C GLU A 214 6.23 16.21 2.23
N TRP A 215 6.23 14.99 1.69
CA TRP A 215 6.72 14.71 0.34
C TRP A 215 5.96 15.51 -0.74
N LEU A 216 4.63 15.49 -0.69
CA LEU A 216 3.76 16.22 -1.61
C LEU A 216 4.11 17.70 -1.59
N GLY A 217 4.36 18.25 -0.41
CA GLY A 217 4.78 19.63 -0.22
C GLY A 217 6.08 19.98 -0.95
N HIS A 218 7.04 19.07 -1.02
CA HIS A 218 8.30 19.29 -1.74
C HIS A 218 8.21 18.96 -3.23
N SER A 219 7.16 18.26 -3.66
CA SER A 219 6.94 17.90 -5.05
C SER A 219 6.46 19.08 -5.91
N GLN A 220 6.69 19.00 -7.22
CA GLN A 220 6.15 19.97 -8.18
C GLN A 220 4.61 19.95 -8.25
N ALA A 221 3.97 18.85 -7.84
CA ALA A 221 2.52 18.77 -7.77
C ALA A 221 1.95 19.45 -6.52
N GLY A 222 2.77 19.68 -5.49
CA GLY A 222 2.32 20.17 -4.18
C GLY A 222 1.56 21.49 -4.24
N SER A 223 1.93 22.41 -5.14
CA SER A 223 1.25 23.70 -5.29
C SER A 223 -0.19 23.58 -5.82
N LEU A 224 -0.55 22.45 -6.44
CA LEU A 224 -1.90 22.19 -6.95
C LEU A 224 -2.84 21.62 -5.88
N TRP A 225 -2.27 21.01 -4.83
CA TRP A 225 -3.00 20.28 -3.80
C TRP A 225 -2.96 20.99 -2.43
N ARG A 226 -2.57 22.27 -2.39
CA ARG A 226 -2.55 23.11 -1.19
C ARG A 226 -3.60 24.21 -1.24
#